data_AF-A0A939AU40-F1
#
_entry.id   AF-A0A939AU40-F1
#
_cell.length_a   1.000
_cell.length_b   1.000
_cell.length_c   1.000
_cell.angle_alpha   90.00
_cell.angle_beta   90.00
_cell.angle_gamma   90.00
#
_symmetry.space_group_name_H-M   'P 1'
#
loop_
_entity.id
_entity.type
_entity.pdbx_description
1 polymer ?
#
loop_
_entity_poly.entity_id
_entity_poly.type
_entity_poly.pdbx_seq_one_letter_code
_entity_poly.pdbx_strand_id
1 'polypeptide(L)'
;MAKIPEMTREEEAEFWKTHSSVDYLDDMEPVEVEFHPNIKNSRDLSRRCPVCDDVLLFRYANRDAAGGRVTLHRLMEFYCRQGHGVWLAPEAAKELRAIEAVLDLRAVEPVLVEELVAA
;
A
#
# COMPACT_ATOMS: atom_id res chain seq x y z
N MET A 1 -6.17 -34.50 -4.95
CA MET A 1 -6.00 -33.16 -4.34
C MET A 1 -5.42 -33.31 -2.95
N ALA A 2 -4.70 -32.31 -2.47
CA ALA A 2 -4.14 -32.29 -1.12
C ALA A 2 -5.24 -32.03 -0.09
N LYS A 3 -5.06 -32.53 1.13
CA LYS A 3 -5.94 -32.26 2.28
C LYS A 3 -5.17 -31.44 3.30
N ILE A 4 -5.87 -30.53 3.96
CA ILE A 4 -5.38 -29.75 5.09
C ILE A 4 -5.23 -30.73 6.28
N PRO A 5 -4.02 -30.89 6.85
CA PRO A 5 -3.83 -31.72 8.03
C PRO A 5 -4.60 -31.18 9.24
N GLU A 6 -5.04 -32.06 10.15
CA GLU A 6 -5.47 -31.61 11.48
C GLU A 6 -4.26 -31.12 12.27
N MET A 7 -4.35 -29.89 12.80
CA MET A 7 -3.23 -29.23 13.47
C MET A 7 -3.72 -28.22 14.51
N THR A 8 -2.86 -27.88 15.47
CA THR A 8 -3.11 -26.78 16.39
C THR A 8 -3.01 -25.43 15.68
N ARG A 9 -3.56 -24.36 16.28
CA ARG A 9 -3.51 -23.00 15.71
C ARG A 9 -2.08 -22.48 15.49
N GLU A 10 -1.15 -22.88 16.35
CA GLU A 10 0.26 -22.49 16.25
C GLU A 10 0.95 -23.20 15.08
N GLU A 11 0.68 -24.49 14.91
CA GLU A 11 1.15 -25.29 13.77
C GLU A 11 0.55 -24.80 12.45
N GLU A 12 -0.72 -24.39 12.46
CA GLU A 12 -1.40 -23.81 11.29
C GLU A 12 -0.75 -22.51 10.82
N ALA A 13 -0.35 -21.65 11.75
CA ALA A 13 0.36 -20.43 11.42
C ALA A 13 1.73 -20.70 10.77
N GLU A 14 2.46 -21.73 11.20
CA GLU A 14 3.72 -22.14 10.57
C GLU A 14 3.50 -22.84 9.22
N PHE A 15 2.45 -23.65 9.11
CA PHE A 15 2.06 -24.34 7.89
C PHE A 15 1.81 -23.36 6.73
N TRP A 16 0.99 -22.32 6.96
CA TRP A 16 0.65 -21.33 5.94
C TRP A 16 1.78 -20.38 5.56
N LYS A 17 2.90 -20.33 6.31
CA LYS A 17 4.09 -19.59 5.88
C LYS A 17 4.79 -20.22 4.69
N THR A 18 4.64 -21.53 4.52
CA THR A 18 5.39 -22.33 3.54
C THR A 18 4.49 -22.94 2.47
N HIS A 19 3.18 -23.00 2.72
CA HIS A 19 2.20 -23.61 1.82
C HIS A 19 1.27 -22.56 1.24
N SER A 20 0.93 -22.70 -0.05
CA SER A 20 -0.04 -21.85 -0.73
C SER A 20 -1.46 -22.32 -0.43
N SER A 21 -2.35 -21.39 -0.07
CA SER A 21 -3.78 -21.70 0.11
C SER A 21 -4.47 -22.21 -1.15
N VAL A 22 -3.92 -21.88 -2.32
CA VAL A 22 -4.47 -22.31 -3.62
C VAL A 22 -4.44 -23.83 -3.78
N ASP A 23 -3.46 -24.50 -3.18
CA ASP A 23 -3.28 -25.96 -3.29
C ASP A 23 -4.33 -26.76 -2.49
N TYR A 24 -5.10 -26.09 -1.65
CA TYR A 24 -6.07 -26.68 -0.71
C TYR A 24 -7.49 -26.14 -0.89
N LEU A 25 -7.78 -25.41 -1.98
CA LEU A 25 -9.08 -24.77 -2.19
C LEU A 25 -10.27 -25.74 -2.11
N ASP A 26 -10.09 -26.98 -2.58
CA ASP A 26 -11.15 -28.00 -2.58
C ASP A 26 -11.44 -28.57 -1.18
N ASP A 27 -10.53 -28.37 -0.24
CA ASP A 27 -10.65 -28.84 1.16
C ASP A 27 -11.04 -27.70 2.12
N MET A 28 -11.04 -26.45 1.64
CA MET A 28 -11.51 -25.30 2.41
C MET A 28 -13.03 -25.18 2.37
N GLU A 29 -13.62 -24.82 3.50
CA GLU A 29 -15.05 -24.49 3.54
C GLU A 29 -15.32 -23.13 2.85
N PRO A 30 -16.46 -22.99 2.15
CA PRO A 30 -16.87 -21.71 1.61
C PRO A 30 -17.03 -20.67 2.72
N VAL A 31 -16.40 -19.51 2.54
CA VAL A 31 -16.59 -18.39 3.46
C VAL A 31 -17.87 -17.65 3.07
N GLU A 32 -18.83 -17.58 3.99
CA GLU A 32 -19.98 -16.70 3.85
C GLU A 32 -19.57 -15.25 4.13
N VAL A 33 -19.86 -14.36 3.19
CA VAL A 33 -19.54 -12.93 3.29
C VAL A 33 -20.83 -12.13 3.26
N GLU A 34 -21.14 -11.47 4.37
CA GLU A 34 -22.25 -10.51 4.45
C GLU A 34 -21.75 -9.10 4.14
N PHE A 35 -22.30 -8.49 3.09
CA PHE A 35 -22.05 -7.08 2.81
C PHE A 35 -22.99 -6.20 3.64
N HIS A 36 -22.47 -5.09 4.14
CA HIS A 36 -23.29 -4.07 4.80
C HIS A 36 -24.45 -3.64 3.86
N PRO A 37 -25.69 -3.44 4.36
CA PRO A 37 -26.86 -3.12 3.53
C PRO A 37 -26.74 -1.90 2.60
N ASN A 38 -25.78 -1.01 2.88
CA ASN A 38 -25.50 0.18 2.09
C ASN A 38 -24.62 -0.10 0.86
N ILE A 39 -24.05 -1.30 0.74
CA ILE A 39 -23.27 -1.76 -0.41
C ILE A 39 -24.25 -2.43 -1.37
N LYS A 40 -24.69 -1.69 -2.39
CA LYS A 40 -25.60 -2.21 -3.44
C LYS A 40 -24.83 -2.81 -4.60
N ASN A 41 -23.59 -2.39 -4.80
CA ASN A 41 -22.71 -2.90 -5.84
C ASN A 41 -21.23 -2.71 -5.46
N SER A 42 -20.32 -3.39 -6.17
CA SER A 42 -18.87 -3.32 -5.90
C SER A 42 -18.27 -1.92 -5.99
N ARG A 43 -18.91 -0.96 -6.71
CA ARG A 43 -18.44 0.43 -6.77
C ARG A 43 -18.67 1.20 -5.47
N ASP A 44 -19.57 0.73 -4.61
CA ASP A 44 -19.82 1.37 -3.31
C ASP A 44 -18.64 1.14 -2.34
N LEU A 45 -17.81 0.14 -2.62
CA LEU A 45 -16.55 -0.13 -1.92
C LEU A 45 -15.36 0.65 -2.51
N SER A 46 -15.54 1.26 -3.69
CA SER A 46 -14.47 1.96 -4.38
C SER A 46 -14.28 3.37 -3.82
N ARG A 47 -13.04 3.85 -3.75
CA ARG A 47 -12.76 5.24 -3.37
C ARG A 47 -13.41 6.20 -4.37
N ARG A 48 -13.95 7.30 -3.85
CA ARG A 48 -14.64 8.34 -4.63
C ARG A 48 -13.77 9.57 -4.78
N CYS A 49 -13.88 10.24 -5.93
CA CYS A 49 -13.21 11.51 -6.16
C CYS A 49 -13.84 12.58 -5.26
N PRO A 50 -13.06 13.29 -4.44
CA PRO A 50 -13.62 14.31 -3.53
C PRO A 50 -14.18 15.53 -4.27
N VAL A 51 -13.94 15.66 -5.58
CA VAL A 51 -14.37 16.80 -6.40
C VAL A 51 -15.66 16.51 -7.15
N CYS A 52 -15.75 15.35 -7.81
CA CYS A 52 -16.88 15.03 -8.70
C CYS A 52 -17.62 13.74 -8.34
N ASP A 53 -17.27 13.09 -7.23
CA ASP A 53 -17.87 11.85 -6.72
C ASP A 53 -17.85 10.63 -7.68
N ASP A 54 -17.07 10.72 -8.75
CA ASP A 54 -16.81 9.59 -9.66
C ASP A 54 -15.89 8.57 -8.99
N VAL A 55 -15.97 7.31 -9.42
CA VAL A 55 -15.10 6.24 -8.92
C VAL A 55 -13.65 6.53 -9.29
N LEU A 56 -12.75 6.47 -8.31
CA LEU A 56 -11.32 6.55 -8.55
C LEU A 56 -10.83 5.23 -9.11
N LEU A 57 -10.13 5.30 -10.25
CA LEU A 57 -9.41 4.17 -10.82
C LEU A 57 -8.01 4.12 -10.21
N PHE A 58 -7.36 2.96 -10.25
CA PHE A 58 -5.99 2.82 -9.77
C PHE A 58 -5.01 2.45 -10.89
N ARG A 59 -3.74 2.82 -10.70
CA ARG A 59 -2.62 2.41 -11.54
C ARG A 59 -1.34 2.34 -10.71
N TYR A 60 -0.31 1.69 -11.25
CA TYR A 60 1.03 1.75 -10.70
C TYR A 60 1.88 2.73 -11.49
N ALA A 61 2.55 3.65 -10.82
CA ALA A 61 3.39 4.67 -11.44
C ALA A 61 4.68 4.89 -10.65
N ASN A 62 5.67 5.50 -11.31
CA ASN A 62 6.90 5.92 -10.64
C ASN A 62 6.73 7.37 -10.18
N ARG A 63 7.28 7.70 -9.00
CA ARG A 63 7.24 9.04 -8.44
C ARG A 63 8.60 9.49 -7.96
N ASP A 64 8.97 10.70 -8.35
CA ASP A 64 10.11 11.37 -7.78
C ASP A 64 9.73 11.98 -6.43
N ALA A 65 10.67 11.90 -5.49
CA ALA A 65 10.56 12.42 -4.14
C ALA A 65 11.73 13.35 -3.85
N ALA A 66 11.57 14.22 -2.85
CA ALA A 66 12.66 15.02 -2.29
C ALA A 66 13.44 15.83 -3.36
N GLY A 67 12.72 16.45 -4.31
CA GLY A 67 13.32 17.25 -5.38
C GLY A 67 14.04 16.42 -6.46
N GLY A 68 13.70 15.14 -6.63
CA GLY A 68 14.30 14.26 -7.63
C GLY A 68 15.52 13.48 -7.13
N ARG A 69 15.83 13.54 -5.83
CA ARG A 69 16.93 12.77 -5.22
C ARG A 69 16.64 11.27 -5.16
N VAL A 70 15.37 10.89 -5.15
CA VAL A 70 14.92 9.49 -5.11
C VAL A 70 13.73 9.32 -6.04
N THR A 71 13.70 8.19 -6.75
CA THR A 71 12.53 7.74 -7.49
C THR A 71 11.98 6.47 -6.85
N LEU A 72 10.70 6.52 -6.48
CA LEU A 72 9.95 5.38 -5.99
C LEU A 72 9.25 4.71 -7.16
N HIS A 73 9.47 3.40 -7.30
CA HIS A 73 8.93 2.64 -8.42
C HIS A 73 7.64 1.91 -8.04
N ARG A 74 6.70 1.85 -9.00
CA ARG A 74 5.45 1.08 -8.91
C ARG A 74 4.62 1.43 -7.66
N LEU A 75 4.50 2.72 -7.35
CA LEU A 75 3.57 3.19 -6.33
C LEU A 75 2.14 3.12 -6.84
N MET A 76 1.24 2.65 -5.97
CA MET A 76 -0.19 2.62 -6.26
C MET A 76 -0.81 4.01 -6.14
N GLU A 77 -1.39 4.47 -7.25
CA GLU A 77 -2.07 5.77 -7.36
C GLU A 77 -3.53 5.58 -7.73
N PHE A 78 -4.37 6.36 -7.09
CA PHE A 78 -5.75 6.60 -7.44
C PHE A 78 -5.87 7.84 -8.32
N TYR A 79 -6.60 7.76 -9.43
CA TYR A 79 -6.84 8.88 -10.33
C TYR A 79 -8.31 8.99 -10.71
N CYS A 80 -8.77 10.24 -10.87
CA CYS A 80 -10.10 10.52 -11.40
C CYS A 80 -10.04 10.53 -12.93
N ARG A 81 -10.94 9.80 -13.60
CA ARG A 81 -11.02 9.78 -15.07
C ARG A 81 -11.31 11.16 -15.68
N GLN A 82 -11.97 12.03 -14.92
CA GLN A 82 -12.27 13.42 -15.31
C GLN A 82 -11.06 14.36 -15.14
N GLY A 83 -9.94 13.90 -14.58
CA GLY A 83 -8.72 14.69 -14.47
C GLY A 83 -8.60 15.60 -13.24
N HIS A 84 -9.52 15.54 -12.27
CA HIS A 84 -9.49 16.41 -11.09
C HIS A 84 -8.27 16.22 -10.17
N GLY A 85 -7.63 15.06 -10.23
CA GLY A 85 -6.47 14.80 -9.39
C GLY A 85 -5.97 13.37 -9.43
N VAL A 86 -4.81 13.21 -8.81
CA VAL A 86 -4.13 11.93 -8.57
C VAL A 86 -3.68 11.90 -7.11
N TRP A 87 -3.97 10.81 -6.43
CA TRP A 87 -3.67 10.60 -5.02
C TRP A 87 -2.94 9.28 -4.86
N LEU A 88 -1.92 9.22 -4.02
CA LEU A 88 -1.32 7.95 -3.62
C LEU A 88 -2.28 7.19 -2.69
N ALA A 89 -2.17 5.86 -2.69
CA ALA A 89 -2.76 5.07 -1.62
C ALA A 89 -2.24 5.56 -0.25
N PRO A 90 -3.06 5.57 0.82
CA PRO A 90 -2.64 6.15 2.12
C PRO A 90 -1.32 5.59 2.64
N GLU A 91 -1.11 4.30 2.45
CA GLU A 91 0.12 3.58 2.82
C GLU A 91 1.31 4.14 2.03
N ALA A 92 1.19 4.22 0.70
CA ALA A 92 2.22 4.79 -0.17
C ALA A 92 2.49 6.28 0.12
N ALA A 93 1.44 7.06 0.42
CA ALA A 93 1.56 8.48 0.78
C ALA A 93 2.27 8.67 2.13
N LYS A 94 2.05 7.75 3.09
CA LYS A 94 2.75 7.76 4.38
C LYS A 94 4.24 7.46 4.20
N GLU A 95 4.58 6.42 3.43
CA GLU A 95 5.97 6.07 3.16
C GLU A 95 6.71 7.18 2.42
N LEU A 96 6.09 7.77 1.39
CA LEU A 96 6.69 8.89 0.65
C LEU A 96 7.03 10.07 1.59
N ARG A 97 6.10 10.47 2.46
CA ARG A 97 6.35 11.56 3.42
C ARG A 97 7.46 11.23 4.41
N ALA A 98 7.56 9.98 4.86
CA ALA A 98 8.64 9.56 5.75
C ALA A 98 10.01 9.64 5.06
N ILE A 99 10.08 9.20 3.80
CA ILE A 99 11.31 9.27 2.99
C ILE A 99 11.72 10.73 2.78
N GLU A 100 10.78 11.61 2.41
CA GLU A 100 11.04 13.04 2.24
C GLU A 100 11.57 13.67 3.53
N ALA A 101 10.93 13.40 4.67
CA ALA A 101 11.38 13.93 5.97
C ALA A 101 12.80 13.49 6.33
N VAL A 102 13.16 12.22 6.12
CA VAL A 102 14.53 11.73 6.39
C VAL A 102 15.56 12.38 5.46
N LEU A 103 15.22 12.55 4.18
CA LEU A 103 16.12 13.16 3.20
C LEU A 103 16.30 14.66 3.43
N ASP A 104 15.29 15.35 3.95
CA ASP A 104 15.39 16.76 4.30
C ASP A 104 16.26 16.96 5.55
N LEU A 105 16.15 16.10 6.56
CA LEU A 105 17.05 16.12 7.73
C LEU A 105 18.52 15.93 7.31
N ARG A 106 18.81 14.99 6.40
CA ARG A 106 20.17 14.74 5.88
C ARG A 106 20.71 15.88 5.02
N ALA A 107 19.84 16.68 4.39
CA ALA A 107 20.28 17.85 3.64
C ALA A 107 20.76 19.00 4.54
N VAL A 108 20.37 19.01 5.82
CA VAL A 108 20.76 20.02 6.81
C VAL A 108 22.07 19.66 7.54
N GLU A 109 22.47 18.38 7.54
CA GLU A 109 23.68 17.90 8.23
C GLU A 109 25.07 18.16 7.59
N PRO A 110 25.27 18.65 6.35
CA PRO A 110 26.63 18.78 5.83
C PRO A 110 27.42 20.02 6.33
N VAL A 111 26.86 20.88 7.19
CA VAL A 111 27.48 22.17 7.53
C VAL A 111 28.14 22.23 8.92
N LEU A 112 27.95 21.24 9.81
CA LEU A 112 28.43 21.35 11.19
C LEU A 112 29.80 20.71 11.48
N VAL A 113 30.49 20.15 10.49
CA VAL A 113 31.78 19.46 10.73
C VAL A 113 33.01 20.29 10.35
N GLU A 114 32.88 21.34 9.52
CA GLU A 114 34.06 22.14 9.12
C GLU A 114 34.37 23.34 10.03
N GLU A 115 33.43 23.83 10.85
CA GLU A 115 33.71 24.98 11.75
C GLU A 115 34.31 24.59 13.12
N LEU A 116 34.39 23.30 13.46
CA LEU A 116 34.94 22.84 14.75
C LEU A 116 36.42 22.39 14.69
N VAL A 117 37.05 22.41 13.51
CA VAL A 117 38.48 22.05 13.35
C VAL A 117 39.37 23.30 13.21
N ALA A 118 38.80 24.50 13.26
CA ALA A 118 39.52 25.77 13.07
C ALA A 118 39.42 26.77 14.23
N ALA A 119 39.11 26.32 15.46
CA ALA A 119 39.09 27.16 16.66
C ALA A 119 40.14 26.72 17.69
#